data_AF-A0A0Q3Q9I8-F1
#
_entry.id   AF-A0A0Q3Q9I8-F1
#
_cell.length_a   1.000
_cell.length_b   1.000
_cell.length_c   1.000
_cell.angle_alpha   90.00
_cell.angle_beta   90.00
_cell.angle_gamma   90.00
#
_symmetry.space_group_name_H-M   'P 1'
#
loop_
_entity.id
_entity.type
_entity.pdbx_description
1 polymer ?
#
loop_
_entity_poly.entity_id
_entity_poly.type
_entity_poly.pdbx_seq_one_letter_code
_entity_poly.pdbx_strand_id
1 'polypeptide(L)'
;MEPSEEYAPIFALMQEKIYMSKIVVEFLQNNRDVSYEDLLNKIETTVPPAGLNFNRFTEDSLLRHAQFVVEQVESYDEAGDSDEPPVLITPCMRDLIKLAGVTLGKR
;
A
#
# COMPACT_ATOMS: atom_id res chain seq x y z
N MET A 1 -5.59 18.97 9.70
CA MET A 1 -7.04 19.18 9.49
C MET A 1 -7.74 17.91 9.93
N GLU A 2 -8.87 18.01 10.62
CA GLU A 2 -9.64 16.86 11.11
C GLU A 2 -10.98 16.78 10.37
N PRO A 3 -11.49 15.58 10.04
CA PRO A 3 -12.81 15.44 9.43
C PRO A 3 -13.90 15.84 10.43
N SER A 4 -15.09 16.20 9.93
CA SER A 4 -16.27 16.32 10.79
C SER A 4 -16.62 14.97 11.41
N GLU A 5 -17.29 14.97 12.58
CA GLU A 5 -17.69 13.75 13.28
C GLU A 5 -18.52 12.80 12.39
N GLU A 6 -19.43 13.37 11.59
CA GLU A 6 -20.27 12.61 10.66
C GLU A 6 -19.48 11.94 9.53
N TYR A 7 -18.39 12.57 9.07
CA TYR A 7 -17.55 12.05 7.99
C TYR A 7 -16.40 11.17 8.48
N ALA A 8 -16.05 11.24 9.77
CA ALA A 8 -14.91 10.53 10.36
C ALA A 8 -14.90 9.02 10.06
N PRO A 9 -16.02 8.27 10.10
CA PRO A 9 -16.02 6.85 9.76
C PRO A 9 -15.65 6.58 8.29
N ILE A 10 -16.12 7.42 7.37
CA ILE A 10 -15.83 7.31 5.93
C ILE A 10 -14.37 7.68 5.69
N PHE A 11 -13.88 8.74 6.33
CA PHE A 11 -12.49 9.15 6.26
C PHE A 11 -11.54 8.07 6.80
N ALA A 12 -11.91 7.39 7.89
CA ALA A 12 -11.10 6.31 8.46
C ALA A 12 -10.88 5.14 7.49
N LEU A 13 -11.91 4.73 6.74
CA LEU A 13 -11.78 3.73 5.68
C LEU A 13 -10.81 4.18 4.57
N MET A 14 -10.82 5.48 4.26
CA MET A 14 -9.88 6.03 3.29
C MET A 14 -8.45 6.09 3.84
N GLN A 15 -8.28 6.39 5.12
CA GLN A 15 -6.98 6.40 5.76
C GLN A 15 -6.34 5.00 5.77
N GLU A 16 -7.11 3.93 6.00
CA GLU A 16 -6.59 2.55 5.98
C GLU A 16 -5.84 2.25 4.67
N LYS A 17 -6.51 2.48 3.53
CA LYS A 17 -5.92 2.23 2.21
C LYS A 17 -4.75 3.17 1.88
N ILE A 18 -4.79 4.43 2.32
CA ILE A 18 -3.70 5.41 2.12
C ILE A 18 -2.44 5.01 2.91
N TYR A 19 -2.60 4.60 4.18
CA TYR A 19 -1.46 4.18 4.98
C TYR A 19 -0.89 2.86 4.47
N MET A 20 -1.74 1.94 4.02
CA MET A 20 -1.27 0.71 3.38
C MET A 20 -0.40 1.01 2.16
N SER A 21 -0.86 1.86 1.24
CA SER A 21 -0.07 2.24 0.07
C SER A 21 1.23 2.94 0.44
N LYS A 22 1.22 3.81 1.47
CA LYS A 22 2.43 4.48 1.97
C LYS A 22 3.46 3.47 2.45
N ILE A 23 3.07 2.50 3.28
CA ILE A 23 3.97 1.47 3.81
C ILE A 23 4.61 0.69 2.67
N VAL A 24 3.80 0.26 1.69
CA VAL A 24 4.28 -0.52 0.54
C VAL A 24 5.28 0.27 -0.30
N VAL A 25 4.94 1.52 -0.68
CA VAL A 25 5.83 2.37 -1.50
C VAL A 25 7.14 2.64 -0.77
N GLU A 26 7.09 3.13 0.48
CA GLU A 26 8.30 3.48 1.24
C GLU A 26 9.19 2.25 1.50
N PHE A 27 8.58 1.09 1.78
CA PHE A 27 9.34 -0.13 2.02
C PHE A 27 10.04 -0.61 0.75
N LEU A 28 9.34 -0.70 -0.37
CA LEU A 28 9.89 -1.25 -1.61
C LEU A 28 10.83 -0.28 -2.34
N GLN A 29 10.65 1.03 -2.16
CA GLN A 29 11.61 2.03 -2.64
C GLN A 29 13.00 1.78 -2.05
N ASN A 30 13.07 1.43 -0.75
CA ASN A 30 14.32 1.19 -0.04
C ASN A 30 14.80 -0.27 -0.09
N ASN A 31 13.91 -1.20 -0.44
CA ASN A 31 14.19 -2.63 -0.40
C ASN A 31 13.62 -3.32 -1.65
N ARG A 32 14.33 -3.25 -2.77
CA ARG A 32 13.79 -3.67 -4.09
C ARG A 32 13.74 -5.18 -4.33
N ASP A 33 14.62 -5.94 -3.69
CA ASP A 33 14.78 -7.38 -3.91
C ASP A 33 14.14 -8.23 -2.80
N VAL A 34 13.27 -7.64 -1.98
CA VAL A 34 12.60 -8.32 -0.87
C VAL A 34 11.46 -9.21 -1.35
N SER A 35 11.14 -10.21 -0.54
CA SER A 35 10.03 -11.11 -0.78
C SER A 35 8.70 -10.51 -0.33
N TYR A 36 7.60 -11.10 -0.79
CA TYR A 36 6.26 -10.78 -0.30
C TYR A 36 6.14 -11.00 1.23
N GLU A 37 6.76 -12.06 1.76
CA GLU A 37 6.78 -12.34 3.20
C GLU A 37 7.48 -11.24 4.02
N ASP A 38 8.54 -10.64 3.48
CA ASP A 38 9.22 -9.50 4.14
C ASP A 38 8.31 -8.26 4.19
N LEU A 39 7.55 -8.01 3.12
CA LEU A 39 6.53 -6.95 3.11
C LEU A 39 5.43 -7.22 4.14
N LEU A 40 4.94 -8.46 4.24
CA LEU A 40 3.94 -8.83 5.25
C LEU A 40 4.46 -8.60 6.66
N ASN A 41 5.68 -9.06 6.95
CA ASN A 41 6.33 -8.81 8.23
C ASN A 41 6.44 -7.31 8.53
N LYS A 42 6.77 -6.48 7.52
CA LYS A 42 6.80 -5.03 7.68
C LYS A 42 5.41 -4.45 7.98
N ILE A 43 4.38 -4.90 7.30
CA ILE A 43 2.99 -4.44 7.50
C ILE A 43 2.51 -4.79 8.92
N GLU A 44 2.68 -6.03 9.35
CA GLU A 44 2.20 -6.51 10.66
C GLU A 44 2.94 -5.91 11.85
N THR A 45 4.21 -5.54 11.66
CA THR A 45 5.02 -4.86 12.69
C THR A 45 4.83 -3.34 12.68
N THR A 46 4.13 -2.79 11.69
CA THR A 46 3.85 -1.35 11.62
C THR A 46 2.71 -0.99 12.57
N VAL A 47 2.97 -0.04 13.46
CA VAL A 47 1.96 0.50 14.38
C VAL A 47 1.08 1.49 13.61
N PRO A 48 -0.25 1.29 13.58
CA PRO A 48 -1.16 2.25 12.97
C PRO A 48 -1.05 3.64 13.63
N PRO A 49 -1.17 4.71 12.84
CA PRO A 49 -1.28 6.07 13.37
C PRO A 49 -2.42 6.19 14.39
N ALA A 50 -2.18 7.00 15.43
CA ALA A 50 -3.21 7.30 16.42
C ALA A 50 -4.44 7.92 15.76
N GLY A 51 -5.64 7.50 16.18
CA GLY A 51 -6.92 7.99 15.63
C GLY A 51 -7.51 7.14 14.50
N LEU A 52 -6.85 6.04 14.11
CA LEU A 52 -7.45 5.02 13.25
C LEU A 52 -8.10 3.92 14.09
N ASN A 53 -9.28 3.47 13.68
CA ASN A 53 -10.10 2.50 14.41
C ASN A 53 -9.66 1.03 14.24
N PHE A 54 -8.43 0.78 13.81
CA PHE A 54 -7.90 -0.57 13.65
C PHE A 54 -6.59 -0.74 14.42
N ASN A 55 -6.46 -1.90 15.08
CA ASN A 55 -5.36 -2.16 16.00
C ASN A 55 -4.05 -2.54 15.29
N ARG A 56 -4.14 -3.14 14.10
CA ARG A 56 -3.02 -3.62 13.30
C ARG A 56 -3.39 -3.71 11.82
N PHE A 57 -2.39 -3.58 10.95
CA PHE A 57 -2.50 -4.02 9.58
C PHE A 57 -2.19 -5.52 9.48
N THR A 58 -2.82 -6.20 8.52
CA THR A 58 -2.67 -7.64 8.28
C THR A 58 -2.56 -7.91 6.78
N GLU A 59 -2.18 -9.14 6.43
CA GLU A 59 -2.23 -9.60 5.04
C GLU A 59 -3.65 -9.43 4.44
N ASP A 60 -4.70 -9.75 5.19
CA ASP A 60 -6.08 -9.60 4.71
C ASP A 60 -6.41 -8.14 4.36
N SER A 61 -5.97 -7.18 5.17
CA SER A 61 -6.11 -5.75 4.83
C SER A 61 -5.33 -5.38 3.56
N LEU A 62 -4.13 -5.94 3.34
CA LEU A 62 -3.36 -5.71 2.11
C LEU A 62 -4.09 -6.26 0.89
N LEU A 63 -4.51 -7.53 0.93
CA LEU A 63 -5.18 -8.19 -0.19
C LEU A 63 -6.51 -7.54 -0.54
N ARG A 64 -7.29 -7.14 0.48
CA ARG A 64 -8.57 -6.42 0.30
C ARG A 64 -8.39 -5.08 -0.41
N HIS A 65 -7.25 -4.43 -0.24
CA HIS A 65 -6.94 -3.13 -0.83
C HIS A 65 -5.92 -3.20 -1.97
N ALA A 66 -5.55 -4.41 -2.43
CA ALA A 66 -4.45 -4.61 -3.36
C ALA A 66 -4.60 -3.83 -4.67
N GLN A 67 -5.82 -3.76 -5.24
CA GLN A 67 -6.07 -2.97 -6.46
C GLN A 67 -5.71 -1.49 -6.24
N PHE A 68 -6.17 -0.89 -5.14
CA PHE A 68 -5.85 0.50 -4.81
C PHE A 68 -4.35 0.69 -4.55
N VAL A 69 -3.73 -0.22 -3.80
CA VAL A 69 -2.30 -0.16 -3.48
C VAL A 69 -1.45 -0.21 -4.75
N VAL A 70 -1.74 -1.14 -5.67
CA VAL A 70 -1.02 -1.26 -6.94
C VAL A 70 -1.20 -0.01 -7.81
N GLU A 71 -2.41 0.56 -7.88
CA GLU A 71 -2.66 1.83 -8.58
C GLU A 71 -1.88 3.01 -7.96
N GLN A 72 -1.70 3.03 -6.63
CA GLN A 72 -0.85 4.05 -6.00
C GLN A 72 0.63 3.84 -6.31
N VAL A 73 1.11 2.59 -6.38
CA VAL A 73 2.49 2.27 -6.77
C VAL A 73 2.74 2.65 -8.23
N GLU A 74 1.82 2.31 -9.14
CA GLU A 74 1.90 2.71 -10.55
C GLU A 74 1.93 4.24 -10.69
N SER A 75 1.02 4.94 -10.00
CA SER A 75 0.99 6.41 -9.98
C SER A 75 2.24 7.05 -9.37
N TYR A 76 2.91 6.36 -8.44
CA TYR A 76 4.16 6.80 -7.86
C TYR A 76 5.30 6.67 -8.88
N ASP A 77 5.40 5.52 -9.56
CA ASP A 77 6.39 5.30 -10.62
C ASP A 77 6.20 6.27 -11.80
N GLU A 78 4.95 6.58 -12.17
CA GLU A 78 4.64 7.57 -13.22
C GLU A 78 5.10 9.00 -12.87
N ALA A 79 5.10 9.33 -11.58
CA ALA A 79 5.49 10.64 -11.08
C ALA A 79 7.00 10.74 -10.74
N GLY A 80 7.69 9.60 -10.71
CA GLY A 80 9.13 9.52 -10.45
C GLY A 80 9.98 10.00 -11.63
N ASP A 81 11.26 10.28 -11.34
CA ASP A 81 12.22 10.67 -12.37
C ASP A 81 12.62 9.46 -13.24
N SER A 82 12.99 9.71 -14.50
CA SER A 82 13.26 8.65 -15.49
C SER A 82 14.45 7.73 -15.15
N ASP A 83 15.33 8.16 -14.24
CA ASP A 83 16.47 7.40 -13.76
C ASP A 83 16.18 6.60 -12.48
N GLU A 84 15.03 6.82 -11.84
CA GLU A 84 14.56 6.00 -10.74
C GLU A 84 13.92 4.70 -11.27
N PRO A 85 14.41 3.51 -10.89
CA PRO A 85 13.80 2.29 -11.38
C PRO A 85 12.47 2.03 -10.64
N PRO A 86 11.45 1.56 -11.37
CA PRO A 86 10.09 1.48 -10.88
C PRO A 86 9.92 0.45 -9.75
N VAL A 87 9.08 0.79 -8.78
CA VAL A 87 8.69 -0.09 -7.67
C VAL A 87 7.76 -1.20 -8.14
N LEU A 88 6.92 -0.93 -9.15
CA LEU A 88 5.91 -1.86 -9.66
C LEU A 88 6.53 -3.18 -10.20
N ILE A 89 7.77 -3.13 -10.70
CA ILE A 89 8.46 -4.29 -11.27
C ILE A 89 9.21 -5.16 -10.24
N THR A 90 9.20 -4.76 -8.96
CA THR A 90 9.86 -5.54 -7.90
C THR A 90 9.26 -6.95 -7.78
N PRO A 91 10.03 -7.96 -7.32
CA PRO A 91 9.52 -9.32 -7.12
C PRO A 91 8.29 -9.34 -6.21
N CYS A 92 8.35 -8.61 -5.09
CA CYS A 92 7.25 -8.48 -4.14
C CYS A 92 5.95 -7.95 -4.79
N MET A 93 6.02 -6.92 -5.65
CA MET A 93 4.83 -6.39 -6.31
C MET A 93 4.25 -7.37 -7.32
N ARG A 94 5.10 -8.11 -8.04
CA ARG A 94 4.64 -9.16 -8.96
C ARG A 94 3.88 -10.26 -8.24
N ASP A 95 4.36 -10.67 -7.07
CA ASP A 95 3.66 -11.65 -6.22
C ASP A 95 2.32 -11.09 -5.72
N LEU A 96 2.28 -9.86 -5.21
CA LEU A 96 1.04 -9.20 -4.78
C LEU A 96 0.00 -9.13 -5.91
N ILE A 97 0.41 -8.68 -7.11
CA ILE A 97 -0.48 -8.58 -8.29
C ILE A 97 -1.05 -9.95 -8.64
N LYS A 98 -0.21 -10.99 -8.62
CA LYS A 98 -0.60 -12.36 -8.96
C LYS A 98 -1.55 -12.97 -7.91
N LEU A 99 -1.27 -12.76 -6.63
CA LEU A 99 -2.08 -13.29 -5.52
C LEU A 99 -3.45 -12.62 -5.44
N ALA A 100 -3.50 -11.30 -5.61
CA ALA A 100 -4.74 -10.54 -5.49
C ALA A 100 -5.56 -10.44 -6.79
N GLY A 101 -5.02 -10.89 -7.92
CA GLY A 101 -5.71 -10.83 -9.22
C GLY A 101 -5.94 -9.40 -9.72
N VAL A 102 -4.99 -8.51 -9.44
CA VAL A 102 -5.09 -7.06 -9.75
C VAL A 102 -5.01 -6.82 -11.26
N THR A 103 -5.78 -5.83 -11.74
CA THR A 103 -5.71 -5.33 -13.11
C THR A 103 -4.82 -4.09 -13.22
N LEU A 104 -3.84 -4.11 -14.14
CA LEU A 104 -2.92 -2.99 -14.42
C LEU A 104 -3.44 -2.10 -15.56
N GLY A 105 -3.00 -0.84 -15.61
CA GLY A 105 -3.28 0.07 -16.72
C GLY A 105 -4.72 0.56 -16.81
N LYS A 106 -5.44 0.62 -15.68
CA LYS A 106 -6.80 1.18 -15.59
C LYS A 106 -6.75 2.62 -15.11
N ARG A 107 -6.46 3.55 -16.01
CA ARG A 107 -6.76 4.97 -15.83
C ARG A 107 -7.32 5.55 -17.12
#